data_AF-A0AAD7XMF1-F1
#
_entry.id   AF-A0AAD7XMF1-F1
#
_cell.length_a   1.000
_cell.length_b   1.000
_cell.length_c   1.000
_cell.angle_alpha   90.00
_cell.angle_beta   90.00
_cell.angle_gamma   90.00
#
_symmetry.space_group_name_H-M   'P 1'
#
loop_
_entity.id
_entity.type
_entity.pdbx_description
1 polymer ?
#
loop_
_entity_poly.entity_id
_entity_poly.type
_entity_poly.pdbx_seq_one_letter_code
_entity_poly.pdbx_strand_id
1 'polypeptide(L)'
;MRGYHGAVVAYGQTATGKTHTMQGTPQEPGLIPLAVEECFEYIELEETECVYALRVSYLEVYNETVRDLLSDRTPRFVDDRIENVTEESVASIGDVYAVIVRGEQRRHVGSTDANARSSRSHAILRLSIESKASTTLTATLSFVDLAGSEKGGSAARSREGKYINKSLHALALVVAKLADGHAHIPYRDSKLTRLLQPALGGNARVAVVCTVALAPEAAEETAATLMFASRAKKVVQTARKNSVVDAESQIASYRAQVDDLKGQLKAAREQPASLGADERAALAAALDQLERLILRSGRPVSPKRDERFFAVGRRRERSRTLPPVKDSSSGEEEIAVEQPLLRIKAAIERALGGSSSSSSSDTPLLADDTAFVLQQLDKVEAENRNLKTQVSHLTSLLHAREAELRKIKGGRRDLLISGTLRTPPLG
;
A
#
# COMPACT_ATOMS: atom_id res chain seq x y z
N MET A 1 0.64 -5.35 6.87
CA MET A 1 0.73 -6.31 8.01
C MET A 1 1.85 -6.00 9.00
N ARG A 2 3.11 -5.81 8.59
CA ARG A 2 4.26 -5.63 9.53
C ARG A 2 4.44 -4.22 10.14
N GLY A 3 3.44 -3.35 10.08
CA GLY A 3 3.53 -1.98 10.62
C GLY A 3 4.23 -0.93 9.73
N TYR A 4 4.44 -1.20 8.45
CA TYR A 4 4.97 -0.22 7.50
C TYR A 4 3.82 0.42 6.71
N HIS A 5 3.88 1.73 6.48
CA HIS A 5 3.00 2.38 5.51
C HIS A 5 3.40 1.97 4.09
N GLY A 6 2.41 1.84 3.23
CA GLY A 6 2.56 1.50 1.82
C GLY A 6 1.67 2.38 0.94
N ALA A 7 2.11 2.66 -0.27
CA ALA A 7 1.29 3.29 -1.28
C ALA A 7 1.59 2.72 -2.66
N VAL A 8 0.54 2.48 -3.44
CA VAL A 8 0.64 2.19 -4.87
C VAL A 8 -0.08 3.29 -5.62
N VAL A 9 0.61 3.87 -6.61
CA VAL A 9 0.10 5.01 -7.39
C VAL A 9 0.08 4.63 -8.86
N ALA A 10 -1.09 4.67 -9.50
CA ALA A 10 -1.22 4.49 -10.95
C ALA A 10 -1.16 5.86 -11.62
N TYR A 11 -0.22 6.01 -12.56
CA TYR A 11 0.03 7.26 -13.29
C TYR A 11 0.03 6.97 -14.80
N GLY A 12 -0.47 7.91 -15.60
CA GLY A 12 -0.51 7.80 -17.06
C GLY A 12 -1.71 8.51 -17.68
N GLN A 13 -1.74 8.57 -19.01
CA GLN A 13 -2.82 9.19 -19.78
C GLN A 13 -4.16 8.47 -19.57
N THR A 14 -5.29 9.13 -19.79
CA THR A 14 -6.61 8.48 -19.80
C THR A 14 -6.63 7.26 -20.73
N ALA A 15 -7.32 6.20 -20.30
CA ALA A 15 -7.45 4.95 -21.06
C ALA A 15 -6.16 4.14 -21.29
N THR A 16 -5.05 4.44 -20.62
CA THR A 16 -3.83 3.62 -20.66
C THR A 16 -3.86 2.41 -19.71
N GLY A 17 -4.89 2.29 -18.88
CA GLY A 17 -5.09 1.14 -17.99
C GLY A 17 -4.93 1.41 -16.49
N LYS A 18 -4.84 2.65 -16.01
CA LYS A 18 -4.71 2.97 -14.56
C LYS A 18 -5.76 2.26 -13.68
N THR A 19 -7.04 2.49 -13.97
CA THR A 19 -8.16 1.87 -13.24
C THR A 19 -8.21 0.35 -13.45
N HIS A 20 -7.83 -0.15 -14.63
CA HIS A 20 -7.71 -1.58 -14.88
C HIS A 20 -6.62 -2.22 -14.02
N THR A 21 -5.46 -1.58 -13.87
CA THR A 21 -4.41 -2.06 -12.99
C THR A 21 -4.83 -2.00 -11.52
N MET A 22 -5.50 -0.93 -11.10
CA MET A 22 -5.88 -0.75 -9.69
C MET A 22 -7.05 -1.65 -9.29
N GLN A 23 -8.13 -1.65 -10.04
CA GLN A 23 -9.36 -2.36 -9.70
C GLN A 23 -9.56 -3.62 -10.53
N GLY A 24 -9.19 -3.57 -11.82
CA GLY A 24 -9.36 -4.68 -12.75
C GLY A 24 -10.81 -4.92 -13.13
N THR A 25 -11.06 -6.13 -13.61
CA THR A 25 -12.37 -6.64 -13.95
C THR A 25 -12.69 -7.86 -13.08
N PRO A 26 -13.96 -8.34 -13.04
CA PRO A 26 -14.28 -9.58 -12.33
C PRO A 26 -13.52 -10.81 -12.83
N GLN A 27 -13.09 -10.81 -14.09
CA GLN A 27 -12.30 -11.89 -14.70
C GLN A 27 -10.80 -11.70 -14.48
N GLU A 28 -10.34 -10.45 -14.46
CA GLU A 28 -8.94 -10.06 -14.28
C GLU A 28 -8.84 -9.07 -13.11
N PRO A 29 -8.83 -9.54 -11.85
CA PRO A 29 -8.79 -8.67 -10.68
C PRO A 29 -7.50 -7.85 -10.64
N GLY A 30 -7.62 -6.56 -10.30
CA GLY A 30 -6.50 -5.63 -10.19
C GLY A 30 -5.77 -5.71 -8.85
N LEU A 31 -4.92 -4.73 -8.58
CA LEU A 31 -4.10 -4.67 -7.37
C LEU A 31 -4.92 -4.55 -6.06
N ILE A 32 -5.99 -3.76 -6.06
CA ILE A 32 -6.85 -3.56 -4.89
C ILE A 32 -7.48 -4.89 -4.46
N PRO A 33 -8.26 -5.60 -5.31
CA PRO A 33 -8.89 -6.86 -4.91
C PRO A 33 -7.87 -7.91 -4.46
N LEU A 34 -6.79 -8.09 -5.24
CA LEU A 34 -5.72 -9.05 -4.92
C LEU A 34 -5.03 -8.75 -3.59
N ALA A 35 -4.71 -7.48 -3.31
CA ALA A 35 -4.06 -7.10 -2.07
C ALA A 35 -4.99 -7.20 -0.85
N VAL A 36 -6.30 -6.99 -1.03
CA VAL A 36 -7.29 -7.19 0.02
C VAL A 36 -7.39 -8.68 0.35
N GLU A 37 -7.50 -9.55 -0.65
CA GLU A 37 -7.49 -11.00 -0.49
C GLU A 37 -6.23 -11.47 0.26
N GLU A 38 -5.05 -11.05 -0.19
CA GLU A 38 -3.77 -11.38 0.47
C GLU A 38 -3.73 -10.87 1.93
N CYS A 39 -4.29 -9.69 2.21
CA CYS A 39 -4.35 -9.17 3.58
C CYS A 39 -5.22 -10.04 4.50
N PHE A 40 -6.39 -10.50 4.02
CA PHE A 40 -7.28 -11.35 4.82
C PHE A 40 -6.73 -12.77 4.96
N GLU A 41 -6.19 -13.35 3.89
CA GLU A 41 -5.50 -14.65 3.95
C GLU A 41 -4.33 -14.62 4.94
N TYR A 42 -3.54 -13.53 4.95
CA TYR A 42 -2.48 -13.34 5.92
C TYR A 42 -3.02 -13.39 7.36
N ILE A 43 -4.15 -12.73 7.64
CA ILE A 43 -4.75 -12.71 9.00
C ILE A 43 -5.26 -14.11 9.39
N GLU A 44 -5.83 -14.85 8.45
CA GLU A 44 -6.35 -16.19 8.71
C GLU A 44 -5.26 -17.24 8.95
N LEU A 45 -4.12 -17.09 8.27
CA LEU A 45 -2.99 -18.02 8.36
C LEU A 45 -2.00 -17.67 9.49
N GLU A 46 -2.07 -16.46 10.04
CA GLU A 46 -1.18 -16.01 11.11
C GLU A 46 -1.43 -16.82 12.39
N GLU A 47 -0.40 -17.56 12.85
CA GLU A 47 -0.48 -18.41 14.05
C GLU A 47 -0.23 -17.65 15.37
N THR A 48 0.08 -16.36 15.31
CA THR A 48 0.40 -15.53 16.49
C THR A 48 -0.86 -15.04 17.22
N GLU A 49 -0.75 -14.67 18.50
CA GLU A 49 -1.85 -14.03 19.27
C GLU A 49 -2.09 -12.56 18.84
N CYS A 50 -1.84 -12.23 17.58
CA CYS A 50 -2.02 -10.89 17.04
C CYS A 50 -3.48 -10.67 16.64
N VAL A 51 -4.08 -9.58 17.12
CA VAL A 51 -5.45 -9.19 16.75
C VAL A 51 -5.40 -8.05 15.75
N TYR A 52 -6.13 -8.18 14.65
CA TYR A 52 -6.17 -7.18 13.59
C TYR A 52 -7.47 -6.37 13.62
N ALA A 53 -7.34 -5.06 13.41
CA ALA A 53 -8.45 -4.15 13.14
C ALA A 53 -8.20 -3.44 11.82
N LEU A 54 -9.08 -3.67 10.85
CA LEU A 54 -9.00 -3.10 9.51
C LEU A 54 -10.08 -2.03 9.35
N ARG A 55 -9.68 -0.89 8.77
CA ARG A 55 -10.58 0.21 8.45
C ARG A 55 -10.32 0.69 7.03
N VAL A 56 -11.38 1.03 6.31
CA VAL A 56 -11.31 1.53 4.94
C VAL A 56 -11.81 2.96 4.88
N SER A 57 -11.06 3.82 4.20
CA SER A 57 -11.53 5.13 3.76
C SER A 57 -11.43 5.23 2.26
N TYR A 58 -12.36 5.97 1.64
CA TYR A 58 -12.34 6.18 0.20
C TYR A 58 -12.60 7.65 -0.14
N LEU A 59 -11.64 8.28 -0.80
CA LEU A 59 -11.64 9.71 -1.10
C LEU A 59 -11.54 9.97 -2.60
N GLU A 60 -12.22 11.01 -3.05
CA GLU A 60 -12.07 11.59 -4.38
C GLU A 60 -11.42 12.98 -4.26
N VAL A 61 -10.43 13.27 -5.11
CA VAL A 61 -9.93 14.63 -5.33
C VAL A 61 -10.34 15.07 -6.73
N TYR A 62 -11.21 16.05 -6.82
CA TYR A 62 -11.66 16.64 -8.08
C TYR A 62 -11.69 18.16 -7.93
N ASN A 63 -11.10 18.87 -8.90
CA ASN A 63 -11.06 20.33 -8.93
C ASN A 63 -10.56 20.94 -7.59
N GLU A 64 -9.46 20.43 -7.04
CA GLU A 64 -8.87 20.82 -5.74
C GLU A 64 -9.81 20.71 -4.53
N THR A 65 -10.93 20.00 -4.68
CA THR A 65 -11.86 19.67 -3.60
C THR A 65 -11.70 18.20 -3.24
N VAL A 66 -11.63 17.91 -1.94
CA VAL A 66 -11.60 16.54 -1.42
C VAL A 66 -13.02 16.16 -1.03
N ARG A 67 -13.52 15.05 -1.55
CA ARG A 67 -14.83 14.49 -1.23
C ARG A 67 -14.65 13.13 -0.55
N ASP A 68 -15.39 12.92 0.52
CA ASP A 68 -15.55 11.60 1.11
C ASP A 68 -16.53 10.78 0.25
N LEU A 69 -16.08 9.63 -0.26
CA LEU A 69 -16.93 8.77 -1.08
C LEU A 69 -17.80 7.84 -0.23
N LEU A 70 -17.60 7.79 1.09
CA LEU A 70 -18.34 6.92 2.00
C LEU A 70 -19.41 7.66 2.82
N SER A 71 -19.28 8.98 2.95
CA SER A 71 -20.22 9.81 3.69
C SER A 71 -20.46 11.17 3.03
N ASP A 72 -21.40 11.95 3.54
CA ASP A 72 -21.61 13.35 3.11
C ASP A 72 -20.76 14.33 3.92
N ARG A 73 -19.82 13.83 4.75
CA ARG A 73 -18.88 14.69 5.47
C ARG A 73 -17.99 15.40 4.47
N THR A 74 -17.57 16.61 4.83
CA THR A 74 -16.61 17.39 4.05
C THR A 74 -15.23 17.28 4.69
N PRO A 75 -14.30 16.52 4.09
CA PRO A 75 -12.95 16.44 4.58
C PRO A 75 -12.27 17.81 4.52
N ARG A 76 -11.51 18.14 5.56
CA ARG A 76 -10.78 19.41 5.66
C ARG A 76 -9.36 19.18 6.13
N PHE A 77 -8.46 20.03 5.69
CA PHE A 77 -7.10 19.99 6.19
C PHE A 77 -6.95 20.89 7.41
N VAL A 78 -6.40 20.33 8.48
CA VAL A 78 -5.90 21.06 9.65
C VAL A 78 -4.39 20.84 9.66
N ASP A 79 -3.64 21.91 9.44
CA ASP A 79 -2.21 21.87 9.12
C ASP A 79 -1.92 20.93 7.93
N ASP A 80 -1.15 19.86 8.13
CA ASP A 80 -0.81 18.87 7.11
C ASP A 80 -1.57 17.55 7.29
N ARG A 81 -2.59 17.52 8.14
CA ARG A 81 -3.46 16.35 8.37
C ARG A 81 -4.85 16.59 7.81
N ILE A 82 -5.44 15.53 7.27
CA ILE A 82 -6.84 15.56 6.84
C ILE A 82 -7.74 15.05 7.98
N GLU A 83 -8.74 15.86 8.32
CA GLU A 83 -9.79 15.54 9.29
C GLU A 83 -11.13 15.32 8.59
N ASN A 84 -12.11 14.81 9.33
CA ASN A 84 -13.46 14.52 8.85
C ASN A 84 -13.51 13.50 7.69
N VAL A 85 -12.55 12.59 7.64
CA VAL A 85 -12.57 11.43 6.75
C VAL A 85 -13.31 10.29 7.45
N THR A 86 -14.26 9.66 6.76
CA THR A 86 -14.92 8.46 7.26
C THR A 86 -14.01 7.25 7.09
N GLU A 87 -13.83 6.51 8.18
CA GLU A 87 -13.19 5.20 8.21
C GLU A 87 -14.23 4.16 8.63
N GLU A 88 -14.58 3.25 7.72
CA GLU A 88 -15.49 2.14 8.00
C GLU A 88 -14.69 0.90 8.43
N SER A 89 -15.04 0.32 9.58
CA SER A 89 -14.46 -0.94 10.04
C SER A 89 -14.92 -2.09 9.14
N VAL A 90 -13.99 -2.94 8.73
CA VAL A 90 -14.25 -4.10 7.85
C VAL A 90 -13.79 -5.38 8.52
N ALA A 91 -14.59 -6.43 8.45
CA ALA A 91 -14.31 -7.72 9.07
C ALA A 91 -14.13 -8.87 8.07
N SER A 92 -14.50 -8.64 6.81
CA SER A 92 -14.37 -9.60 5.72
C SER A 92 -13.99 -8.92 4.41
N ILE A 93 -13.50 -9.73 3.46
CA ILE A 93 -13.25 -9.32 2.08
C ILE A 93 -14.54 -8.71 1.46
N GLY A 94 -15.70 -9.31 1.73
CA GLY A 94 -17.00 -8.84 1.26
C GLY A 94 -17.35 -7.43 1.76
N ASP A 95 -17.00 -7.09 3.00
CA ASP A 95 -17.23 -5.74 3.55
C ASP A 95 -16.41 -4.70 2.78
N VAL A 96 -15.15 -5.01 2.46
CA VAL A 96 -14.27 -4.13 1.69
C VAL A 96 -14.84 -3.89 0.29
N TYR A 97 -15.26 -4.96 -0.40
CA TYR A 97 -15.91 -4.81 -1.70
C TYR A 97 -17.20 -3.99 -1.63
N ALA A 98 -18.02 -4.17 -0.59
CA ALA A 98 -19.22 -3.36 -0.40
C ALA A 98 -18.90 -1.87 -0.23
N VAL A 99 -17.82 -1.53 0.47
CA VAL A 99 -17.31 -0.16 0.61
C VAL A 99 -16.85 0.40 -0.75
N ILE A 100 -16.09 -0.38 -1.52
CA ILE A 100 -15.60 0.02 -2.86
C ILE A 100 -16.78 0.27 -3.80
N VAL A 101 -17.74 -0.66 -3.90
CA VAL A 101 -18.91 -0.53 -4.78
C VAL A 101 -19.72 0.70 -4.42
N ARG A 102 -19.96 0.96 -3.13
CA ARG A 102 -20.70 2.14 -2.66
C ARG A 102 -19.98 3.44 -2.99
N GLY A 103 -18.66 3.47 -2.80
CA GLY A 103 -17.84 4.64 -3.12
C GLY A 103 -17.82 4.93 -4.62
N GLU A 104 -17.71 3.89 -5.46
CA GLU A 104 -17.80 4.03 -6.91
C GLU A 104 -19.17 4.55 -7.36
N GLN A 105 -20.27 4.05 -6.80
CA GLN A 105 -21.61 4.58 -7.11
C GLN A 105 -21.71 6.08 -6.80
N ARG A 106 -21.19 6.52 -5.65
CA ARG A 106 -21.18 7.94 -5.25
C ARG A 106 -20.26 8.79 -6.12
N ARG A 107 -19.16 8.21 -6.61
CA ARG A 107 -18.28 8.84 -7.60
C ARG A 107 -19.01 9.07 -8.94
N HIS A 108 -19.85 8.12 -9.37
CA HIS A 108 -20.63 8.19 -10.61
C HIS A 108 -21.81 9.20 -10.54
N VAL A 109 -22.61 9.20 -9.47
CA VAL A 109 -23.82 10.04 -9.34
C VAL A 109 -23.52 11.55 -9.35
N GLY A 110 -22.29 11.96 -9.06
CA GLY A 110 -21.86 13.37 -9.15
C GLY A 110 -21.62 13.90 -10.57
N SER A 111 -21.90 13.14 -11.64
CA SER A 111 -21.53 13.49 -13.01
C SER A 111 -22.75 13.56 -13.95
N THR A 112 -22.89 14.68 -14.67
CA THR A 112 -23.85 14.82 -15.78
C THR A 112 -23.35 14.17 -17.08
N ASP A 113 -22.06 13.79 -17.15
CA ASP A 113 -21.46 13.02 -18.25
C ASP A 113 -20.46 11.99 -17.68
N ALA A 114 -20.89 10.72 -17.59
CA ALA A 114 -20.21 9.64 -16.88
C ALA A 114 -18.75 9.38 -17.33
N ASN A 115 -18.39 9.65 -18.58
CA ASN A 115 -17.05 9.38 -19.12
C ASN A 115 -16.04 10.52 -18.88
N ALA A 116 -16.50 11.70 -18.45
CA ALA A 116 -15.65 12.88 -18.35
C ALA A 116 -15.04 13.08 -16.96
N ARG A 117 -15.61 12.50 -15.89
CA ARG A 117 -15.18 12.80 -14.50
C ARG A 117 -14.13 11.83 -13.95
N SER A 118 -14.17 10.53 -14.27
CA SER A 118 -13.18 9.56 -13.78
C SER A 118 -11.78 9.85 -14.34
N SER A 119 -11.69 10.29 -15.60
CA SER A 119 -10.46 10.77 -16.25
C SER A 119 -9.91 12.06 -15.64
N ARG A 120 -10.71 12.79 -14.86
CA ARG A 120 -10.39 14.12 -14.31
C ARG A 120 -10.30 14.17 -12.78
N SER A 121 -10.60 13.07 -12.10
CA SER A 121 -10.60 12.95 -10.63
C SER A 121 -9.59 11.90 -10.19
N HIS A 122 -8.99 12.11 -9.02
CA HIS A 122 -8.14 11.13 -8.37
C HIS A 122 -8.94 10.35 -7.35
N ALA A 123 -8.82 9.03 -7.36
CA ALA A 123 -9.40 8.14 -6.35
C ALA A 123 -8.29 7.66 -5.39
N ILE A 124 -8.55 7.73 -4.09
CA ILE A 124 -7.62 7.29 -3.05
C ILE A 124 -8.37 6.37 -2.09
N LEU A 125 -8.18 5.06 -2.24
CA LEU A 125 -8.64 4.06 -1.30
C LEU A 125 -7.52 3.82 -0.27
N ARG A 126 -7.83 3.86 1.02
CA ARG A 126 -6.87 3.55 2.07
C ARG A 126 -7.39 2.44 2.97
N LEU A 127 -6.56 1.43 3.14
CA LEU A 127 -6.70 0.39 4.14
C LEU A 127 -5.80 0.72 5.33
N SER A 128 -6.41 1.15 6.43
CA SER A 128 -5.78 1.33 7.72
C SER A 128 -5.77 0.00 8.46
N ILE A 129 -4.59 -0.49 8.79
CA ILE A 129 -4.36 -1.79 9.42
C ILE A 129 -3.72 -1.53 10.78
N GLU A 130 -4.39 -1.97 11.83
CA GLU A 130 -3.89 -1.96 13.19
C GLU A 130 -3.73 -3.40 13.67
N SER A 131 -2.54 -3.74 14.14
CA SER A 131 -2.24 -5.09 14.63
C SER A 131 -1.78 -5.02 16.08
N LYS A 132 -2.52 -5.65 16.98
CA LYS A 132 -2.26 -5.64 18.42
C LYS A 132 -1.75 -7.01 18.86
N ALA A 133 -0.47 -7.05 19.23
CA ALA A 133 0.16 -8.17 19.92
C ALA A 133 0.75 -7.63 21.24
N SER A 134 2.03 -7.91 21.53
CA SER A 134 2.77 -7.25 22.63
C SER A 134 3.00 -5.75 22.40
N THR A 135 2.95 -5.31 21.14
CA THR A 135 3.03 -3.90 20.75
C THR A 135 2.00 -3.64 19.67
N THR A 136 1.33 -2.49 19.71
CA THR A 136 0.40 -2.10 18.67
C THR A 136 1.18 -1.55 17.48
N LEU A 137 1.02 -2.17 16.31
CA LEU A 137 1.55 -1.64 15.07
C LEU A 137 0.43 -1.00 14.27
N THR A 138 0.77 0.08 13.58
CA THR A 138 -0.14 0.77 12.66
C THR A 138 0.48 0.79 11.27
N ALA A 139 -0.34 0.56 10.27
CA ALA A 139 0.05 0.63 8.87
C ALA A 139 -1.10 1.23 8.08
N THR A 140 -0.76 1.89 6.98
CA THR A 140 -1.74 2.38 6.01
C THR A 140 -1.27 1.92 4.65
N LEU A 141 -2.11 1.18 3.94
CA LEU A 141 -1.90 0.84 2.54
C LEU A 141 -2.83 1.72 1.69
N SER A 142 -2.24 2.56 0.85
CA SER A 142 -2.99 3.48 -0.01
C SER A 142 -2.93 3.04 -1.47
N PHE A 143 -4.08 2.93 -2.13
CA PHE A 143 -4.20 2.72 -3.56
C PHE A 143 -4.69 4.02 -4.19
N VAL A 144 -3.91 4.55 -5.14
CA VAL A 144 -4.13 5.87 -5.71
C VAL A 144 -4.29 5.72 -7.23
N ASP A 145 -5.53 5.87 -7.70
CA ASP A 145 -5.85 5.95 -9.12
C ASP A 145 -5.91 7.42 -9.53
N LEU A 146 -4.89 7.90 -10.23
CA LEU A 146 -4.79 9.30 -10.60
C LEU A 146 -5.67 9.62 -11.83
N ALA A 147 -5.99 10.90 -11.98
CA ALA A 147 -6.55 11.45 -13.22
C ALA A 147 -5.58 11.23 -14.41
N GLY A 148 -6.08 11.39 -15.63
CA GLY A 148 -5.28 11.36 -16.85
C GLY A 148 -4.18 12.43 -16.84
N SER A 149 -2.96 12.04 -17.20
CA SER A 149 -1.80 12.94 -17.25
C SER A 149 -1.72 13.81 -18.51
N GLU A 150 -2.60 13.60 -19.48
CA GLU A 150 -2.55 14.27 -20.76
C GLU A 150 -2.78 15.77 -20.68
N LYS A 151 -2.06 16.52 -21.53
CA LYS A 151 -2.22 17.97 -21.61
C LYS A 151 -3.53 18.29 -22.35
N GLY A 152 -4.58 18.62 -21.60
CA GLY A 152 -5.93 18.82 -22.14
C GLY A 152 -6.03 19.77 -23.36
N GLY A 153 -6.31 19.23 -24.54
CA GLY A 153 -6.54 19.99 -25.78
C GLY A 153 -7.99 20.35 -26.06
N SER A 154 -8.38 21.63 -25.85
CA SER A 154 -9.38 22.45 -26.61
C SER A 154 -9.91 23.61 -25.77
N ALA A 155 -10.09 24.77 -26.41
CA ALA A 155 -10.20 26.11 -25.81
C ALA A 155 -11.39 26.36 -24.85
N ALA A 156 -12.40 25.49 -24.78
CA ALA A 156 -13.48 25.58 -23.77
C ALA A 156 -13.02 25.19 -22.34
N ARG A 157 -11.78 24.66 -22.20
CA ARG A 157 -11.23 24.01 -21.00
C ARG A 157 -10.40 24.92 -20.07
N SER A 158 -10.41 26.24 -20.27
CA SER A 158 -9.40 27.13 -19.66
C SER A 158 -9.53 27.36 -18.14
N ARG A 159 -10.70 27.11 -17.51
CA ARG A 159 -10.88 27.25 -16.04
C ARG A 159 -10.88 25.90 -15.32
N GLU A 160 -11.61 24.91 -15.80
CA GLU A 160 -11.69 23.57 -15.19
C GLU A 160 -10.42 22.72 -15.44
N GLY A 161 -9.86 22.76 -16.66
CA GLY A 161 -8.61 22.05 -16.99
C GLY A 161 -7.38 22.59 -16.25
N LYS A 162 -7.42 23.87 -15.83
CA LYS A 162 -6.34 24.49 -15.05
C LYS A 162 -6.13 23.80 -13.70
N TYR A 163 -7.19 23.34 -13.05
CA TYR A 163 -7.12 22.74 -11.71
C TYR A 163 -6.89 21.23 -11.73
N ILE A 164 -7.36 20.51 -12.74
CA ILE A 164 -7.04 19.08 -12.92
C ILE A 164 -5.53 18.93 -13.13
N ASN A 165 -4.98 19.72 -14.06
CA ASN A 165 -3.53 19.76 -14.30
C ASN A 165 -2.76 20.33 -13.11
N LYS A 166 -3.37 21.16 -12.26
CA LYS A 166 -2.70 21.68 -11.06
C LYS A 166 -2.25 20.56 -10.12
N SER A 167 -3.13 19.61 -9.82
CA SER A 167 -2.82 18.50 -8.91
C SER A 167 -1.70 17.59 -9.43
N LEU A 168 -1.74 17.22 -10.72
CA LEU A 168 -0.70 16.40 -11.36
C LEU A 168 0.60 17.17 -11.58
N HIS A 169 0.54 18.46 -11.92
CA HIS A 169 1.72 19.31 -12.04
C HIS A 169 2.41 19.48 -10.68
N ALA A 170 1.65 19.73 -9.61
CA ALA A 170 2.18 19.78 -8.25
C ALA A 170 2.81 18.44 -7.86
N LEU A 171 2.20 17.31 -8.22
CA LEU A 171 2.78 15.98 -7.99
C LEU A 171 4.11 15.81 -8.73
N ALA A 172 4.17 16.15 -10.02
CA ALA A 172 5.41 16.10 -10.80
C ALA A 172 6.51 17.00 -10.23
N LEU A 173 6.14 18.20 -9.75
CA LEU A 173 7.07 19.13 -9.09
C LEU A 173 7.59 18.59 -7.76
N VAL A 174 6.72 18.00 -6.93
CA VAL A 174 7.09 17.34 -5.68
C VAL A 174 8.06 16.20 -5.94
N VAL A 175 7.76 15.33 -6.91
CA VAL A 175 8.63 14.21 -7.30
C VAL A 175 9.98 14.71 -7.81
N ALA A 176 10.01 15.73 -8.66
CA ALA A 176 11.26 16.31 -9.15
C ALA A 176 12.11 16.88 -8.00
N LYS A 177 11.51 17.69 -7.12
CA LYS A 177 12.24 18.27 -5.99
C LYS A 177 12.75 17.24 -4.99
N LEU A 178 11.99 16.16 -4.79
CA LEU A 178 12.42 15.03 -3.96
C LEU A 178 13.59 14.27 -4.61
N ALA A 179 13.53 14.04 -5.92
CA ALA A 179 14.59 13.38 -6.66
C ALA A 179 15.90 14.18 -6.64
N ASP A 180 15.80 15.50 -6.66
CA ASP A 180 16.96 16.42 -6.62
C ASP A 180 17.44 16.71 -5.17
N GLY A 181 16.77 16.15 -4.16
CA GLY A 181 17.20 16.29 -2.75
C GLY A 181 16.96 17.67 -2.14
N HIS A 182 16.00 18.45 -2.64
CA HIS A 182 15.70 19.76 -2.07
C HIS A 182 15.16 19.68 -0.64
N ALA A 183 15.58 20.61 0.23
CA ALA A 183 15.09 20.70 1.60
C ALA A 183 13.60 21.11 1.70
N HIS A 184 13.13 21.99 0.81
CA HIS A 184 11.75 22.45 0.79
C HIS A 184 10.94 21.81 -0.34
N ILE A 185 9.98 20.96 0.03
CA ILE A 185 9.09 20.26 -0.90
C ILE A 185 7.68 20.88 -0.83
N PRO A 186 7.11 21.34 -1.96
CA PRO A 186 5.88 22.12 -1.98
C PRO A 186 4.62 21.21 -1.95
N TYR A 187 4.49 20.36 -0.92
CA TYR A 187 3.32 19.48 -0.78
C TYR A 187 2.00 20.26 -0.74
N ARG A 188 2.03 21.52 -0.28
CA ARG A 188 0.84 22.35 -0.08
C ARG A 188 0.25 22.92 -1.38
N ASP A 189 0.95 22.82 -2.49
CA ASP A 189 0.53 23.39 -3.78
C ASP A 189 -0.76 22.75 -4.31
N SER A 190 -1.04 21.48 -3.96
CA SER A 190 -2.30 20.82 -4.26
C SER A 190 -2.85 20.00 -3.08
N LYS A 191 -4.16 19.78 -3.04
CA LYS A 191 -4.75 18.87 -2.04
C LYS A 191 -4.28 17.42 -2.22
N LEU A 192 -4.05 17.00 -3.47
CA LEU A 192 -3.52 15.66 -3.77
C LEU A 192 -2.15 15.46 -3.13
N THR A 193 -1.20 16.37 -3.36
CA THR A 193 0.16 16.26 -2.82
C THR A 193 0.19 16.34 -1.29
N ARG A 194 -0.76 17.04 -0.66
CA ARG A 194 -0.94 17.01 0.81
C ARG A 194 -1.45 15.65 1.29
N LEU A 195 -2.39 15.03 0.57
CA LEU A 195 -2.89 13.69 0.91
C LEU A 195 -1.82 12.62 0.75
N LEU A 196 -0.95 12.77 -0.25
CA LEU A 196 0.13 11.86 -0.54
C LEU A 196 1.42 12.20 0.21
N GLN A 197 1.48 13.30 0.95
CA GLN A 197 2.67 13.68 1.72
C GLN A 197 3.16 12.57 2.65
N PRO A 198 2.31 11.81 3.38
CA PRO A 198 2.80 10.69 4.19
C PRO A 198 3.45 9.58 3.37
N ALA A 199 2.99 9.37 2.13
CA ALA A 199 3.54 8.37 1.22
C ALA A 199 4.85 8.86 0.57
N LEU A 200 4.86 10.10 0.06
CA LEU A 200 5.99 10.67 -0.68
C LEU A 200 7.10 11.23 0.23
N GLY A 201 6.76 11.58 1.48
CA GLY A 201 7.65 12.24 2.44
C GLY A 201 8.64 11.36 3.18
N GLY A 202 8.86 10.11 2.75
CA GLY A 202 9.93 9.25 3.25
C GLY A 202 9.46 8.06 4.06
N ASN A 203 8.40 8.16 4.87
CA ASN A 203 7.98 7.09 5.79
C ASN A 203 6.95 6.12 5.17
N ALA A 204 7.15 5.70 3.93
CA ALA A 204 6.31 4.68 3.30
C ALA A 204 7.08 3.90 2.25
N ARG A 205 6.62 2.68 1.96
CA ARG A 205 7.04 1.93 0.77
C ARG A 205 6.13 2.34 -0.38
N VAL A 206 6.69 2.99 -1.39
CA VAL A 206 5.91 3.52 -2.51
C VAL A 206 6.25 2.77 -3.78
N ALA A 207 5.22 2.29 -4.48
CA ALA A 207 5.31 1.80 -5.84
C ALA A 207 4.51 2.73 -6.76
N VAL A 208 5.09 3.08 -7.91
CA VAL A 208 4.41 3.88 -8.94
C VAL A 208 4.30 3.02 -10.19
N VAL A 209 3.06 2.74 -10.60
CA VAL A 209 2.76 1.99 -11.82
C VAL A 209 2.45 2.99 -12.92
N CYS A 210 3.36 3.11 -13.88
CA CYS A 210 3.21 3.99 -15.02
C CYS A 210 2.58 3.20 -16.19
N THR A 211 1.39 3.62 -16.60
CA THR A 211 0.63 3.01 -17.69
C THR A 211 0.76 3.87 -18.94
N VAL A 212 1.02 3.25 -20.09
CA VAL A 212 1.34 3.93 -21.35
C VAL A 212 0.52 3.36 -22.49
N ALA A 213 0.30 4.15 -23.54
CA ALA A 213 -0.34 3.69 -24.77
C ALA A 213 0.72 3.37 -25.83
N LEU A 214 0.46 2.34 -26.65
CA LEU A 214 1.36 1.91 -27.73
C LEU A 214 1.06 2.61 -29.06
N ALA A 215 0.00 3.40 -29.12
CA ALA A 215 -0.43 4.10 -30.31
C ALA A 215 0.56 5.25 -30.65
N PRO A 216 0.97 5.42 -31.92
CA PRO A 216 1.89 6.50 -32.32
C PRO A 216 1.41 7.90 -31.92
N GLU A 217 0.10 8.12 -31.91
CA GLU A 217 -0.54 9.39 -31.54
C GLU A 217 -0.34 9.72 -30.05
N ALA A 218 -0.04 8.72 -29.22
CA ALA A 218 0.21 8.86 -27.80
C ALA A 218 1.71 8.90 -27.45
N ALA A 219 2.60 9.00 -28.45
CA ALA A 219 4.05 8.97 -28.23
C ALA A 219 4.53 10.10 -27.29
N GLU A 220 4.01 11.32 -27.45
CA GLU A 220 4.38 12.46 -26.59
C GLU A 220 3.98 12.24 -25.12
N GLU A 221 2.75 11.77 -24.88
CA GLU A 221 2.23 11.51 -23.54
C GLU A 221 2.91 10.30 -22.89
N THR A 222 3.27 9.31 -23.70
CA THR A 222 4.08 8.16 -23.27
C THR A 222 5.48 8.59 -22.86
N ALA A 223 6.15 9.43 -23.66
CA ALA A 223 7.46 9.99 -23.31
C ALA A 223 7.39 10.81 -22.01
N ALA A 224 6.36 11.65 -21.85
CA ALA A 224 6.16 12.42 -20.62
C ALA A 224 5.95 11.51 -19.39
N THR A 225 5.18 10.42 -19.54
CA THR A 225 4.96 9.42 -18.49
C THR A 225 6.25 8.71 -18.09
N LEU A 226 7.07 8.32 -19.06
CA LEU A 226 8.37 7.67 -18.82
C LEU A 226 9.38 8.62 -18.16
N MET A 227 9.37 9.90 -18.54
CA MET A 227 10.20 10.93 -17.89
C MET A 227 9.81 11.13 -16.42
N PHE A 228 8.50 11.15 -16.12
CA PHE A 228 8.02 11.16 -14.75
C PHE A 228 8.49 9.91 -13.99
N ALA A 229 8.38 8.72 -14.59
CA ALA A 229 8.82 7.46 -13.98
C ALA A 229 10.33 7.46 -13.65
N SER A 230 11.17 7.96 -14.58
CA SER A 230 12.62 8.07 -14.38
C SER A 230 12.96 8.99 -13.20
N ARG A 231 12.24 10.10 -13.03
CA ARG A 231 12.39 11.00 -11.88
C ARG A 231 11.89 10.36 -10.59
N ALA A 232 10.70 9.75 -10.60
CA ALA A 232 10.11 9.08 -9.45
C ALA A 232 11.03 7.99 -8.88
N LYS A 233 11.73 7.26 -9.74
CA LYS A 233 12.69 6.22 -9.34
C LYS A 233 13.89 6.74 -8.55
N LYS A 234 14.27 8.02 -8.70
CA LYS A 234 15.36 8.64 -7.95
C LYS A 234 14.95 9.06 -6.53
N VAL A 235 13.66 9.09 -6.23
CA VAL A 235 13.16 9.47 -4.90
C VAL A 235 13.49 8.38 -3.88
N VAL A 236 14.30 8.73 -2.89
CA VAL A 236 14.69 7.81 -1.82
C VAL A 236 13.62 7.78 -0.73
N GLN A 237 13.13 6.58 -0.41
CA GLN A 237 12.18 6.34 0.67
C GLN A 237 12.88 5.67 1.86
N THR A 238 12.56 6.10 3.08
CA THR A 238 13.06 5.52 4.34
C THR A 238 11.87 5.05 5.20
N ALA A 239 11.25 3.96 4.78
CA ALA A 239 10.08 3.41 5.49
C ALA A 239 10.46 2.87 6.87
N ARG A 240 9.75 3.31 7.91
CA ARG A 240 9.94 2.89 9.30
C ARG A 240 8.76 2.04 9.76
N LYS A 241 9.02 1.18 10.76
CA LYS A 241 7.98 0.40 11.43
C LYS A 241 7.26 1.32 12.42
N ASN A 242 5.96 1.51 12.24
CA ASN A 242 5.15 2.38 13.07
C ASN A 242 4.55 1.56 14.21
N SER A 243 5.28 1.50 15.31
CA SER A 243 4.78 0.96 16.58
C SER A 243 4.27 2.10 17.45
N VAL A 244 3.00 2.02 17.82
CA VAL A 244 2.46 2.83 18.91
C VAL A 244 2.56 1.96 20.15
N VAL A 245 3.43 2.34 21.08
CA VAL A 245 3.33 1.75 22.40
C VAL A 245 2.17 2.45 23.08
N ASP A 246 1.05 1.74 23.16
CA ASP A 246 -0.13 2.24 23.84
C ASP A 246 0.25 2.57 25.28
N ALA A 247 0.12 3.85 25.66
CA ALA A 247 0.51 4.31 26.98
C ALA A 247 -0.24 3.55 28.08
N GLU A 248 -1.49 3.13 27.83
CA GLU A 248 -2.25 2.31 28.77
C GLU A 248 -1.71 0.88 28.86
N SER A 249 -1.37 0.24 27.74
CA SER A 249 -0.70 -1.07 27.73
C SER A 249 0.71 -1.03 28.34
N GLN A 250 1.45 0.07 28.16
CA GLN A 250 2.75 0.31 28.77
C GLN A 250 2.62 0.49 30.28
N ILE A 251 1.64 1.29 30.73
CA ILE A 251 1.30 1.45 32.16
C ILE A 251 0.83 0.13 32.77
N ALA A 252 0.03 -0.66 32.06
CA ALA A 252 -0.43 -1.97 32.53
C ALA A 252 0.73 -2.96 32.67
N SER A 253 1.65 -3.01 31.70
CA SER A 253 2.87 -3.82 31.76
C SER A 253 3.80 -3.38 32.90
N TYR A 254 4.00 -2.07 33.08
CA TYR A 254 4.79 -1.54 34.20
C TYR A 254 4.14 -1.85 35.56
N ARG A 255 2.80 -1.80 35.66
CA ARG A 255 2.07 -2.20 36.89
C ARG A 255 2.27 -3.68 37.21
N ALA A 256 2.16 -4.57 36.22
CA ALA A 256 2.39 -5.99 36.41
C ALA A 256 3.83 -6.29 36.88
N GLN A 257 4.83 -5.59 36.32
CA GLN A 257 6.23 -5.71 36.76
C GLN A 257 6.45 -5.18 38.19
N VAL A 258 5.77 -4.08 38.57
CA VAL A 258 5.80 -3.56 39.94
C VAL A 258 5.22 -4.56 40.93
N ASP A 259 4.11 -5.21 40.58
CA ASP A 259 3.48 -6.21 41.45
C ASP A 259 4.36 -7.46 41.62
N ASP A 260 5.00 -7.93 40.55
CA ASP A 260 5.96 -9.05 40.60
C ASP A 260 7.19 -8.72 41.47
N LEU A 261 7.83 -7.56 41.24
CA LEU A 261 8.98 -7.13 42.04
C LEU A 261 8.62 -6.90 43.52
N LYS A 262 7.41 -6.42 43.81
CA LYS A 262 6.90 -6.33 45.19
C LYS A 262 6.74 -7.70 45.83
N GLY A 263 6.26 -8.68 45.07
CA GLY A 263 6.17 -10.08 45.50
C GLY A 263 7.55 -10.65 45.83
N GLN A 264 8.54 -10.46 44.95
CA GLN A 264 9.92 -10.91 45.15
C GLN A 264 10.57 -10.25 46.36
N LEU A 265 10.40 -8.93 46.57
CA LEU A 265 10.89 -8.24 47.77
C LEU A 265 10.25 -8.75 49.06
N LYS A 266 8.96 -9.06 49.03
CA LYS A 266 8.24 -9.61 50.19
C LYS A 266 8.76 -11.01 50.54
N ALA A 267 8.91 -11.88 49.55
CA ALA A 267 9.49 -13.20 49.72
C ALA A 267 10.94 -13.14 50.24
N ALA A 268 11.76 -12.21 49.72
CA ALA A 268 13.12 -11.98 50.18
C ALA A 268 13.19 -11.47 51.64
N ARG A 269 12.22 -10.65 52.06
CA ARG A 269 12.12 -10.19 53.45
C ARG A 269 11.72 -11.30 54.42
N GLU A 270 10.82 -12.18 54.00
CA GLU A 270 10.35 -13.32 54.80
C GLU A 270 11.40 -14.46 54.86
N GLN A 271 12.30 -14.55 53.87
CA GLN A 271 13.41 -15.50 53.85
C GLN A 271 14.76 -14.77 53.73
N PRO A 272 15.38 -14.33 54.85
CA PRO A 272 16.63 -13.57 54.83
C PRO A 272 17.83 -14.31 54.21
N ALA A 273 17.75 -15.63 54.05
CA ALA A 273 18.81 -16.48 53.50
C ALA A 273 18.80 -16.61 51.96
N SER A 274 17.78 -16.13 51.25
CA SER A 274 17.59 -16.41 49.82
C SER A 274 18.20 -15.38 48.85
N LEU A 275 18.43 -14.14 49.29
CA LEU A 275 18.88 -13.00 48.46
C LEU A 275 19.79 -12.08 49.28
N GLY A 276 20.95 -11.71 48.72
CA GLY A 276 21.93 -10.84 49.37
C GLY A 276 21.44 -9.41 49.61
N ALA A 277 22.08 -8.68 50.53
CA ALA A 277 21.72 -7.28 50.83
C ALA A 277 21.80 -6.36 49.60
N ASP A 278 22.79 -6.59 48.74
CA ASP A 278 22.99 -5.82 47.50
C ASP A 278 21.90 -6.11 46.45
N GLU A 279 21.45 -7.36 46.34
CA GLU A 279 20.37 -7.75 45.42
C GLU A 279 19.03 -7.16 45.87
N ARG A 280 18.77 -7.10 47.18
CA ARG A 280 17.57 -6.43 47.73
C ARG A 280 17.59 -4.92 47.47
N ALA A 281 18.76 -4.29 47.58
CA ALA A 281 18.92 -2.87 47.28
C ALA A 281 18.72 -2.59 45.79
N ALA A 282 19.24 -3.46 44.90
CA ALA A 282 19.03 -3.36 43.45
C ALA A 282 17.55 -3.52 43.06
N LEU A 283 16.85 -4.50 43.65
CA LEU A 283 15.42 -4.74 43.39
C LEU A 283 14.55 -3.57 43.87
N ALA A 284 14.87 -2.98 45.02
CA ALA A 284 14.20 -1.79 45.54
C ALA A 284 14.44 -0.55 44.65
N ALA A 285 15.65 -0.37 44.13
CA ALA A 285 15.96 0.72 43.20
C ALA A 285 15.24 0.57 41.85
N ALA A 286 15.12 -0.66 41.33
CA ALA A 286 14.38 -0.94 40.11
C ALA A 286 12.88 -0.64 40.26
N LEU A 287 12.30 -0.97 41.43
CA LEU A 287 10.92 -0.64 41.79
C LEU A 287 10.65 0.87 41.81
N ASP A 288 11.51 1.65 42.47
CA ASP A 288 11.37 3.11 42.55
C ASP A 288 11.46 3.77 41.15
N GLN A 289 12.32 3.25 40.26
CA GLN A 289 12.37 3.73 38.88
C GLN A 289 11.08 3.45 38.10
N LEU A 290 10.53 2.25 38.20
CA LEU A 290 9.27 1.86 37.53
C LEU A 290 8.08 2.67 38.06
N GLU A 291 7.97 2.89 39.37
CA GLU A 291 6.90 3.69 39.97
C GLU A 291 6.96 5.16 39.49
N ARG A 292 8.16 5.73 39.34
CA ARG A 292 8.34 7.10 38.79
C ARG A 292 7.96 7.20 37.31
N LEU A 293 8.19 6.16 36.52
CA LEU A 293 7.80 6.12 35.10
C LEU A 293 6.28 6.07 34.92
N ILE A 294 5.57 5.34 35.78
CA ILE A 294 4.09 5.30 35.81
C ILE A 294 3.52 6.68 36.19
N LEU A 295 4.11 7.36 37.18
CA LEU A 295 3.64 8.69 37.62
C LEU A 295 3.79 9.77 36.53
N ARG A 296 4.86 9.70 35.71
CA ARG A 296 5.13 10.65 34.62
C ARG A 296 4.26 10.44 33.38
N SER A 297 3.80 9.21 33.14
CA SER A 297 3.02 8.84 31.96
C SER A 297 1.50 9.06 32.12
N GLY A 298 1.02 9.37 33.32
CA GLY A 298 -0.41 9.54 33.65
C GLY A 298 -1.12 10.81 33.15
N ARG A 299 -0.61 11.55 32.17
CA ARG A 299 -1.37 12.65 31.52
C ARG A 299 -1.99 12.15 30.21
N PRO A 300 -3.34 12.09 30.10
CA PRO A 300 -3.98 11.60 28.90
C PRO A 300 -3.83 12.63 27.77
N VAL A 301 -3.14 12.24 26.69
CA VAL A 301 -3.22 12.93 25.40
C VAL A 301 -3.62 11.91 24.35
N SER A 302 -4.92 11.59 24.28
CA SER A 302 -5.63 11.31 23.02
C SER A 302 -7.08 10.88 23.30
N PRO A 303 -8.02 11.18 22.40
CA PRO A 303 -9.42 10.82 22.54
C PRO A 303 -9.61 9.29 22.38
N LYS A 304 -10.49 8.74 23.22
CA LYS A 304 -10.89 7.32 23.28
C LYS A 304 -11.18 6.77 21.88
N ARG A 305 -10.42 5.77 21.45
CA ARG A 305 -10.69 4.96 20.24
C ARG A 305 -11.50 3.73 20.67
N ASP A 306 -12.63 3.49 20.02
CA ASP A 306 -13.57 2.40 20.37
C ASP A 306 -12.91 1.01 20.25
N GLU A 307 -12.67 0.35 21.38
CA GLU A 307 -12.13 -1.02 21.48
C GLU A 307 -13.11 -2.12 21.00
N ARG A 308 -14.32 -1.75 20.59
CA ARG A 308 -15.39 -2.69 20.19
C ARG A 308 -15.19 -3.35 18.81
N PHE A 309 -14.14 -3.01 18.07
CA PHE A 309 -13.96 -3.40 16.66
C PHE A 309 -12.82 -4.40 16.41
N PHE A 310 -12.18 -4.93 17.45
CA PHE A 310 -11.21 -6.04 17.34
C PHE A 310 -11.95 -7.37 17.11
N ALA A 311 -12.40 -7.63 15.87
CA ALA A 311 -13.24 -8.80 15.56
C ALA A 311 -12.62 -9.79 14.55
N VAL A 312 -11.54 -9.42 13.85
CA VAL A 312 -10.89 -10.32 12.89
C VAL A 312 -9.80 -11.09 13.62
N GLY A 313 -10.16 -12.24 14.21
CA GLY A 313 -9.19 -13.09 14.92
C GLY A 313 -9.74 -14.15 15.87
N ARG A 314 -11.06 -14.28 16.06
CA ARG A 314 -11.63 -15.42 16.81
C ARG A 314 -12.84 -16.01 16.11
N ARG A 315 -12.62 -17.05 15.29
CA ARG A 315 -13.62 -18.11 15.07
C ARG A 315 -12.95 -19.43 14.71
N ARG A 316 -12.43 -20.13 15.74
CA ARG A 316 -12.33 -21.58 15.68
C ARG A 316 -13.74 -22.14 15.87
N GLU A 317 -14.39 -22.54 14.78
CA GLU A 317 -15.34 -23.66 14.79
C GLU A 317 -15.66 -24.17 13.37
N ARG A 318 -15.11 -25.35 13.08
CA ARG A 318 -15.58 -26.47 12.24
C ARG A 318 -16.31 -26.21 10.91
N SER A 319 -15.66 -26.73 9.87
CA SER A 319 -16.22 -27.47 8.73
C SER A 319 -17.02 -26.68 7.69
N ARG A 320 -16.33 -26.26 6.63
CA ARG A 320 -16.89 -26.22 5.27
C ARG A 320 -15.86 -26.71 4.27
N THR A 321 -16.08 -27.92 3.77
CA THR A 321 -15.43 -28.46 2.57
C THR A 321 -15.89 -27.66 1.35
N LEU A 322 -14.96 -27.02 0.66
CA LEU A 322 -15.18 -26.47 -0.68
C LEU A 322 -15.07 -27.61 -1.72
N PRO A 323 -15.89 -27.60 -2.79
CA PRO A 323 -15.78 -28.60 -3.86
C PRO A 323 -14.52 -28.37 -4.69
N PRO A 324 -13.97 -29.40 -5.35
CA PRO A 324 -12.78 -29.26 -6.17
C PRO A 324 -13.09 -28.45 -7.44
N VAL A 325 -12.29 -27.44 -7.71
CA VAL A 325 -12.25 -26.74 -8.99
C VAL A 325 -11.71 -27.72 -10.04
N LYS A 326 -12.44 -27.89 -11.13
CA LYS A 326 -12.01 -28.72 -12.27
C LYS A 326 -10.89 -27.99 -13.00
N ASP A 327 -9.76 -28.68 -13.17
CA ASP A 327 -8.71 -28.30 -14.11
C ASP A 327 -9.32 -28.25 -15.52
N SER A 328 -9.47 -27.04 -16.06
CA SER A 328 -9.57 -26.83 -17.50
C SER A 328 -8.20 -26.37 -17.99
N SER A 329 -7.43 -27.35 -18.47
CA SER A 329 -6.27 -27.12 -19.33
C SER A 329 -6.73 -26.42 -20.62
N SER A 330 -6.39 -25.14 -20.76
CA SER A 330 -6.46 -24.46 -22.05
C SER A 330 -5.37 -23.40 -22.14
N GLY A 331 -4.34 -23.73 -22.93
CA GLY A 331 -3.49 -22.80 -23.68
C GLY A 331 -2.85 -21.67 -22.90
N GLU A 332 -1.60 -21.87 -22.46
CA GLU A 332 -0.66 -20.77 -22.26
C GLU A 332 -0.41 -20.10 -23.63
N GLU A 333 -1.19 -19.07 -23.97
CA GLU A 333 -0.76 -18.12 -25.00
C GLU A 333 0.28 -17.20 -24.35
N GLU A 334 1.54 -17.52 -24.61
CA GLU A 334 2.70 -16.70 -24.35
C GLU A 334 2.56 -15.37 -25.11
N ILE A 335 1.95 -14.36 -24.49
CA ILE A 335 1.86 -13.01 -25.08
C ILE A 335 3.27 -12.45 -25.18
N ALA A 336 3.80 -12.41 -26.39
CA ALA A 336 5.11 -11.87 -26.73
C ALA A 336 5.22 -10.37 -26.36
N VAL A 337 5.64 -10.08 -25.12
CA VAL A 337 5.90 -8.73 -24.58
C VAL A 337 7.09 -8.02 -25.28
N GLU A 338 7.78 -8.67 -26.22
CA GLU A 338 8.98 -8.12 -26.89
C GLU A 338 8.67 -7.13 -28.02
N GLN A 339 7.51 -7.25 -28.66
CA GLN A 339 7.09 -6.41 -29.79
C GLN A 339 6.60 -4.98 -29.42
N PRO A 340 5.88 -4.77 -28.29
CA PRO A 340 5.34 -3.46 -27.91
C PRO A 340 6.38 -2.36 -27.66
N LEU A 341 7.46 -2.66 -26.93
CA LEU A 341 8.48 -1.67 -26.55
C LEU A 341 9.32 -1.22 -27.75
N LEU A 342 9.67 -2.15 -28.65
CA LEU A 342 10.35 -1.83 -29.91
C LEU A 342 9.49 -0.92 -30.80
N ARG A 343 8.17 -1.13 -30.81
CA ARG A 343 7.22 -0.27 -31.54
C ARG A 343 7.10 1.12 -30.91
N ILE A 344 7.11 1.21 -29.58
CA ILE A 344 7.17 2.50 -28.86
C ILE A 344 8.45 3.24 -29.21
N LYS A 345 9.61 2.57 -29.15
CA LYS A 345 10.91 3.15 -29.50
C LYS A 345 10.89 3.72 -30.93
N ALA A 346 10.44 2.92 -31.91
CA ALA A 346 10.32 3.34 -33.30
C ALA A 346 9.23 4.42 -33.53
N ALA A 347 8.20 4.51 -32.70
CA ALA A 347 7.17 5.55 -32.79
C ALA A 347 7.67 6.88 -32.21
N ILE A 348 8.38 6.85 -31.07
CA ILE A 348 9.04 8.01 -30.45
C ILE A 348 10.12 8.56 -31.40
N GLU A 349 10.95 7.69 -32.00
CA GLU A 349 11.95 8.08 -32.99
C GLU A 349 11.34 8.77 -34.21
N ARG A 350 10.18 8.29 -34.70
CA ARG A 350 9.46 8.90 -35.84
C ARG A 350 8.77 10.22 -35.48
N ALA A 351 8.13 10.31 -34.32
CA ALA A 351 7.47 11.53 -33.86
C ALA A 351 8.48 12.67 -33.61
N LEU A 352 9.69 12.34 -33.14
CA LEU A 352 10.75 13.32 -32.85
C LEU A 352 11.66 13.60 -34.07
N GLY A 353 11.74 12.70 -35.05
CA GLY A 353 12.46 12.93 -36.31
C GLY A 353 11.65 13.72 -37.37
N GLY A 354 10.31 13.74 -37.26
CA GLY A 354 9.41 14.39 -38.21
C GLY A 354 9.33 15.92 -38.11
N SER A 355 9.95 16.54 -37.10
CA SER A 355 9.96 18.00 -36.89
C SER A 355 11.11 18.74 -37.59
N SER A 356 11.89 18.06 -38.42
CA SER A 356 13.08 18.62 -39.10
C SER A 356 12.76 19.37 -40.41
N SER A 357 11.49 19.56 -40.78
CA SER A 357 11.11 20.24 -42.05
C SER A 357 10.28 21.52 -41.93
N SER A 358 10.19 22.15 -40.75
CA SER A 358 9.71 23.53 -40.64
C SER A 358 10.76 24.42 -39.98
N SER A 359 11.36 25.28 -40.80
CA SER A 359 12.36 26.27 -40.43
C SER A 359 11.83 27.31 -39.43
N SER A 360 12.33 27.29 -38.20
CA SER A 360 12.56 28.50 -37.41
C SER A 360 13.60 28.21 -36.32
N SER A 361 14.66 29.01 -36.34
CA SER A 361 15.77 29.02 -35.40
C SER A 361 15.30 29.28 -33.97
N ASP A 362 15.24 28.25 -33.13
CA ASP A 362 15.47 28.27 -31.67
C ASP A 362 15.03 26.94 -31.06
N THR A 363 15.91 25.92 -30.96
CA THR A 363 15.84 24.86 -29.92
C THR A 363 17.05 23.91 -29.99
N PRO A 364 18.16 24.19 -29.29
CA PRO A 364 19.21 23.20 -29.04
C PRO A 364 18.85 22.21 -27.90
N LEU A 365 17.77 22.47 -27.15
CA LEU A 365 17.41 21.70 -25.94
C LEU A 365 16.64 20.39 -26.18
N LEU A 366 16.11 20.13 -27.38
CA LEU A 366 15.27 18.95 -27.64
C LEU A 366 16.07 17.67 -27.92
N ALA A 367 17.30 17.79 -28.46
CA ALA A 367 18.11 16.62 -28.81
C ALA A 367 18.65 15.88 -27.57
N ASP A 368 19.09 16.62 -26.55
CA ASP A 368 19.61 16.05 -25.29
C ASP A 368 18.50 15.38 -24.49
N ASP A 369 17.31 15.97 -24.42
CA ASP A 369 16.15 15.37 -23.77
C ASP A 369 15.71 14.07 -24.47
N THR A 370 15.84 13.99 -25.80
CA THR A 370 15.51 12.80 -26.59
C THR A 370 16.52 11.67 -26.37
N ALA A 371 17.81 11.98 -26.40
CA ALA A 371 18.87 11.01 -26.11
C ALA A 371 18.76 10.48 -24.67
N PHE A 372 18.41 11.34 -23.72
CA PHE A 372 18.15 10.95 -22.34
C PHE A 372 16.97 9.98 -22.23
N VAL A 373 15.83 10.26 -22.88
CA VAL A 373 14.65 9.38 -22.89
C VAL A 373 15.00 8.00 -23.46
N LEU A 374 15.73 7.94 -24.57
CA LEU A 374 16.16 6.68 -25.20
C LEU A 374 17.09 5.87 -24.28
N GLN A 375 18.04 6.53 -23.62
CA GLN A 375 18.91 5.88 -22.65
C GLN A 375 18.13 5.33 -21.43
N GLN A 376 17.10 6.06 -20.97
CA GLN A 376 16.24 5.57 -19.89
C GLN A 376 15.39 4.37 -20.33
N LEU A 377 14.88 4.38 -21.57
CA LEU A 377 14.13 3.25 -22.15
C LEU A 377 14.98 1.97 -22.21
N ASP A 378 16.21 2.06 -22.72
CA ASP A 378 17.12 0.90 -22.80
C ASP A 378 17.42 0.33 -21.39
N LYS A 379 17.52 1.20 -20.37
CA LYS A 379 17.71 0.80 -18.98
C LYS A 379 16.47 0.08 -18.42
N VAL A 380 15.27 0.60 -18.70
CA VAL A 380 14.01 -0.03 -18.29
C VAL A 380 13.85 -1.39 -18.97
N GLU A 381 14.24 -1.53 -20.24
CA GLU A 381 14.23 -2.82 -20.96
C GLU A 381 15.20 -3.84 -20.33
N ALA A 382 16.39 -3.42 -19.92
CA ALA A 382 17.33 -4.27 -19.22
C ALA A 382 16.79 -4.74 -17.86
N GLU A 383 16.17 -3.84 -17.09
CA GLU A 383 15.58 -4.18 -15.80
C GLU A 383 14.35 -5.08 -15.93
N ASN A 384 13.50 -4.85 -16.94
CA ASN A 384 12.36 -5.74 -17.23
C ASN A 384 12.82 -7.14 -17.61
N ARG A 385 13.92 -7.27 -18.38
CA ARG A 385 14.54 -8.58 -18.65
C ARG A 385 15.00 -9.26 -17.37
N ASN A 386 15.66 -8.52 -16.47
CA ASN A 386 16.11 -9.07 -15.19
C ASN A 386 14.93 -9.48 -14.29
N LEU A 387 13.90 -8.65 -14.17
CA LEU A 387 12.68 -8.96 -13.42
C LEU A 387 11.97 -10.20 -13.97
N LYS A 388 11.88 -10.35 -15.30
CA LYS A 388 11.34 -11.58 -15.91
C LYS A 388 12.13 -12.82 -15.51
N THR A 389 13.46 -12.74 -15.51
CA THR A 389 14.31 -13.84 -15.04
C THR A 389 14.04 -14.17 -13.57
N GLN A 390 13.89 -13.15 -12.72
CA GLN A 390 13.56 -13.33 -11.31
C GLN A 390 12.17 -13.95 -11.10
N VAL A 391 11.16 -13.48 -11.84
CA VAL A 391 9.80 -14.03 -11.80
C VAL A 391 9.81 -15.49 -12.26
N SER A 392 10.45 -15.81 -13.39
CA SER A 392 10.60 -17.19 -13.88
C SER A 392 11.27 -18.11 -12.85
N HIS A 393 12.30 -17.60 -12.16
CA HIS A 393 12.96 -18.31 -11.08
C HIS A 393 12.05 -18.55 -9.87
N LEU A 394 11.31 -17.52 -9.42
CA LEU A 394 10.36 -17.63 -8.31
C LEU A 394 9.20 -18.56 -8.63
N THR A 395 8.66 -18.52 -9.85
CA THR A 395 7.62 -19.44 -10.32
C THR A 395 8.12 -20.89 -10.30
N SER A 396 9.37 -21.12 -10.73
CA SER A 396 10.00 -22.43 -10.67
C SER A 396 10.14 -22.95 -9.23
N LEU A 397 10.53 -22.08 -8.30
CA LEU A 397 10.61 -22.41 -6.87
C LEU A 397 9.23 -22.70 -6.27
N LEU A 398 8.21 -21.95 -6.67
CA LEU A 398 6.84 -22.15 -6.24
C LEU A 398 6.31 -23.51 -6.71
N HIS A 399 6.49 -23.85 -7.98
CA HIS A 399 6.14 -25.18 -8.51
C HIS A 399 6.90 -26.31 -7.80
N ALA A 400 8.19 -26.13 -7.53
CA ALA A 400 8.97 -27.11 -6.77
C ALA A 400 8.40 -27.31 -5.35
N ARG A 401 8.00 -26.22 -4.68
CA ARG A 401 7.46 -26.28 -3.32
C ARG A 401 6.06 -26.86 -3.27
N GLU A 402 5.23 -26.58 -4.26
CA GLU A 402 3.93 -27.23 -4.44
C GLU A 402 4.07 -28.74 -4.67
N ALA A 403 5.05 -29.17 -5.47
CA ALA A 403 5.34 -30.58 -5.69
C ALA A 403 5.79 -31.28 -4.40
N GLU A 404 6.61 -30.64 -3.56
CA GLU A 404 6.98 -31.15 -2.24
C GLU A 404 5.78 -31.23 -1.28
N LEU A 405 4.92 -30.21 -1.26
CA LEU A 405 3.70 -30.22 -0.46
C LEU A 405 2.73 -31.33 -0.90
N ARG A 406 2.64 -31.62 -2.20
CA ARG A 406 1.88 -32.77 -2.74
C ARG A 406 2.48 -34.09 -2.28
N LYS A 407 3.82 -34.24 -2.29
CA LYS A 407 4.51 -35.45 -1.77
C LYS A 407 4.27 -35.64 -0.26
N ILE A 408 4.32 -34.58 0.53
CA ILE A 408 4.06 -34.63 1.98
C ILE A 408 2.59 -35.00 2.25
N LYS A 409 1.64 -34.41 1.52
CA LYS A 409 0.21 -34.75 1.63
C LYS A 409 -0.09 -36.18 1.16
N GLY A 410 0.62 -36.68 0.15
CA GLY A 410 0.57 -38.07 -0.32
C GLY A 410 1.12 -39.05 0.72
N GLY A 411 2.33 -38.80 1.24
CA GLY A 411 2.95 -39.65 2.27
C GLY A 411 2.16 -39.70 3.59
N ARG A 412 1.50 -38.60 3.96
CA ARG A 412 0.58 -38.58 5.12
C ARG A 412 -0.69 -39.42 4.89
N ARG A 413 -1.19 -39.49 3.64
CA ARG A 413 -2.30 -40.38 3.27
C ARG A 413 -1.88 -41.86 3.31
N ASP A 414 -0.68 -42.18 2.83
CA ASP A 414 -0.18 -43.56 2.86
C ASP A 414 0.12 -44.06 4.29
N LEU A 415 0.57 -43.18 5.19
CA LEU A 415 0.72 -43.46 6.62
C LEU A 415 -0.62 -43.64 7.35
N LEU A 416 -1.67 -42.93 6.93
CA LEU A 416 -3.03 -43.09 7.47
C LEU A 416 -3.72 -44.37 6.95
N ILE A 417 -3.38 -44.82 5.74
CA ILE A 417 -3.95 -46.04 5.12
C ILE A 417 -3.22 -47.31 5.60
N SER A 418 -1.93 -47.23 5.98
CA SER A 418 -1.10 -48.38 6.40
C SER A 418 -1.18 -48.75 7.90
N GLY A 419 -2.03 -48.08 8.70
CA GLY A 419 -2.51 -48.66 9.96
C GLY A 419 -1.47 -48.99 11.04
N THR A 420 -0.42 -48.17 11.22
CA THR A 420 0.56 -48.35 12.31
C THR A 420 0.66 -47.15 13.24
N LEU A 421 -0.40 -46.89 14.01
CA LEU A 421 -0.30 -46.20 15.31
C LEU A 421 -0.80 -47.16 16.39
N ARG A 422 0.09 -48.03 16.88
CA ARG A 422 -0.12 -48.78 18.12
C ARG A 422 -0.07 -47.79 19.28
N THR A 423 -1.22 -47.53 19.89
CA THR A 423 -1.30 -46.95 21.23
C THR A 423 -0.81 -47.98 22.25
N PRO A 424 0.03 -47.62 23.25
CA PRO A 424 0.39 -48.56 24.31
C PRO A 424 -0.83 -48.80 25.23
N PRO A 425 -0.98 -49.99 25.83
CA PRO A 425 -2.09 -50.28 26.70
C PRO A 425 -1.90 -49.54 28.04
N LEU A 426 -2.97 -48.92 28.51
CA LEU A 426 -3.13 -48.52 29.90
C LEU A 426 -3.22 -49.80 30.75
N GLY A 427 -2.23 -50.00 31.61
CA GLY A 427 -2.17 -51.03 32.64
C GLY A 427 -1.62 -50.43 33.92
#